data_AF-A0A2R6RZS9-F1
#
_entry.id   AF-A0A2R6RZS9-F1
#
_cell.length_a   1.000
_cell.length_b   1.000
_cell.length_c   1.000
_cell.angle_alpha   90.00
_cell.angle_beta   90.00
_cell.angle_gamma   90.00
#
_symmetry.space_group_name_H-M   'P 1'
#
loop_
_entity.id
_entity.type
_entity.pdbx_description
1 polymer ?
#
loop_
_entity_poly.entity_id
_entity_poly.type
_entity_poly.pdbx_seq_one_letter_code
_entity_poly.pdbx_strand_id
1 'polypeptide(L)'
;MAELMRVQLMCLQEIHFKCVIHADIKPSNIFLHVQNGSYQVYLIDFGYALIVNERRVSSQNEPPPGSAAAIRGGTILFSSINWQHDRPISYRDDLESLVYTLLYLRFGQLPWWNPRSGHIVLDEDVVEKLKQTWVDLPWAPTELVDLWHYARELRVDEKPDYDYILGTIFRDDKHA
;
A
#
# COMPACT_ATOMS: atom_id res chain seq x y z
N MET A 1 -11.93 -4.96 -12.20
CA MET A 1 -11.22 -4.83 -10.90
C MET A 1 -9.86 -5.52 -10.96
N ALA A 2 -9.77 -6.78 -11.36
CA ALA A 2 -8.48 -7.49 -11.51
C ALA A 2 -7.48 -6.74 -12.41
N GLU A 3 -7.92 -6.22 -13.57
CA GLU A 3 -7.06 -5.44 -14.47
C GLU A 3 -6.52 -4.16 -13.79
N LEU A 4 -7.39 -3.39 -13.10
CA LEU A 4 -6.99 -2.20 -12.35
C LEU A 4 -6.00 -2.50 -11.21
N MET A 5 -6.13 -3.68 -10.57
CA MET A 5 -5.18 -4.15 -9.55
C MET A 5 -3.81 -4.45 -10.16
N ARG A 6 -3.79 -5.16 -11.30
CA ARG A 6 -2.55 -5.48 -12.03
C ARG A 6 -1.83 -4.23 -12.49
N VAL A 7 -2.55 -3.26 -13.07
CA VAL A 7 -1.90 -2.03 -13.55
C VAL A 7 -1.29 -1.23 -12.38
N GLN A 8 -1.95 -1.17 -11.21
CA GLN A 8 -1.36 -0.52 -10.03
C GLN A 8 -0.10 -1.22 -9.52
N LEU A 9 -0.06 -2.56 -9.54
CA LEU A 9 1.14 -3.33 -9.21
C LEU A 9 2.28 -3.05 -10.20
N MET A 10 1.97 -2.94 -11.50
CA MET A 10 2.95 -2.55 -12.52
C MET A 10 3.49 -1.14 -12.27
N CYS A 11 2.65 -0.18 -11.86
CA CYS A 11 3.12 1.15 -11.49
C CYS A 11 4.09 1.11 -10.30
N LEU A 12 3.80 0.30 -9.26
CA LEU A 12 4.71 0.11 -8.13
C LEU A 12 6.02 -0.56 -8.56
N GLN A 13 5.95 -1.61 -9.37
CA GLN A 13 7.12 -2.30 -9.92
C GLN A 13 8.06 -1.32 -10.62
N GLU A 14 7.49 -0.42 -11.44
CA GLU A 14 8.26 0.58 -12.19
C GLU A 14 9.02 1.58 -11.31
N ILE A 15 8.44 2.00 -10.19
CA ILE A 15 9.11 2.93 -9.26
C ILE A 15 10.08 2.19 -8.33
N HIS A 16 9.74 0.99 -7.86
CA HIS A 16 10.61 0.16 -7.01
C HIS A 16 11.83 -0.34 -7.78
N PHE A 17 11.70 -0.62 -9.08
CA PHE A 17 12.83 -0.93 -9.96
C PHE A 17 13.83 0.22 -10.00
N LYS A 18 13.34 1.47 -9.97
CA LYS A 18 14.14 2.71 -9.91
C LYS A 18 14.59 3.06 -8.49
N CYS A 19 14.41 2.15 -7.54
CA CYS A 19 14.72 2.32 -6.12
C CYS A 19 13.98 3.49 -5.46
N VAL A 20 12.73 3.72 -5.86
CA VAL A 20 11.84 4.73 -5.27
C VAL A 20 10.73 4.03 -4.51
N ILE A 21 10.55 4.40 -3.23
CA ILE A 21 9.36 4.06 -2.43
C ILE A 21 8.45 5.29 -2.46
N HIS A 22 7.16 5.12 -2.73
CA HIS A 22 6.22 6.24 -2.81
C HIS A 22 5.81 6.76 -1.42
N ALA A 23 5.61 5.86 -0.46
CA ALA A 23 5.24 6.12 0.94
C ALA A 23 3.88 6.82 1.17
N ASP A 24 3.07 7.02 0.13
CA ASP A 24 1.73 7.65 0.23
C ASP A 24 0.78 7.09 -0.83
N ILE A 25 0.73 5.76 -0.95
CA ILE A 25 -0.18 5.06 -1.85
C ILE A 25 -1.60 5.17 -1.29
N LYS A 26 -2.48 5.85 -2.03
CA LYS A 26 -3.89 6.07 -1.70
C LYS A 26 -4.71 6.40 -2.94
N PRO A 27 -6.05 6.29 -2.90
CA PRO A 27 -6.90 6.54 -4.06
C PRO A 27 -6.70 7.89 -4.72
N SER A 28 -6.50 8.98 -3.95
CA SER A 28 -6.31 10.31 -4.52
C SER A 28 -5.00 10.49 -5.29
N ASN A 29 -4.02 9.61 -5.07
CA ASN A 29 -2.71 9.63 -5.73
C ASN A 29 -2.64 8.65 -6.92
N ILE A 30 -3.76 8.01 -7.26
CA ILE A 30 -3.90 7.13 -8.41
C ILE A 30 -4.83 7.81 -9.40
N PHE A 31 -4.29 8.23 -10.54
CA PHE A 31 -5.04 8.94 -11.56
C PHE A 31 -5.36 8.02 -12.75
N LEU A 32 -6.62 8.03 -13.19
CA LEU A 32 -7.08 7.34 -14.38
C LEU A 32 -7.23 8.31 -15.54
N HIS A 33 -6.40 8.15 -16.57
CA HIS A 33 -6.58 8.85 -17.82
C HIS A 33 -7.32 7.95 -18.80
N VAL A 34 -8.53 8.34 -19.21
CA VAL A 34 -9.36 7.58 -20.16
C VAL A 34 -9.37 8.30 -21.51
N GLN A 35 -8.97 7.59 -22.56
CA GLN A 35 -8.97 8.11 -23.93
C GLN A 35 -9.37 7.01 -24.92
N ASN A 36 -10.35 7.31 -25.79
CA ASN A 36 -10.79 6.44 -26.89
C ASN A 36 -11.10 4.98 -26.45
N GLY A 37 -11.71 4.79 -25.28
CA GLY A 37 -12.04 3.46 -24.76
C GLY A 37 -10.86 2.70 -24.12
N SER A 38 -9.66 3.28 -24.11
CA SER A 38 -8.52 2.82 -23.33
C SER A 38 -8.36 3.63 -22.05
N TYR A 39 -7.72 3.05 -21.04
CA TYR A 39 -7.35 3.77 -19.83
C TYR A 39 -5.88 3.54 -19.47
N GLN A 40 -5.28 4.55 -18.84
CA GLN A 40 -3.94 4.52 -18.28
C GLN A 40 -4.01 4.91 -16.82
N VAL A 41 -3.25 4.21 -15.99
CA VAL A 41 -3.12 4.49 -14.55
C VAL A 41 -1.80 5.21 -14.33
N TYR A 42 -1.84 6.28 -13.55
CA TYR A 42 -0.68 7.04 -13.14
C TYR A 42 -0.60 7.08 -11.62
N LEU A 43 0.59 6.87 -11.07
CA LEU A 43 0.92 7.28 -9.71
C LEU A 43 1.42 8.72 -9.74
N ILE A 44 0.85 9.55 -8.87
CA ILE A 44 1.17 10.99 -8.76
C ILE A 44 1.51 11.33 -7.31
N ASP A 45 2.03 12.54 -7.09
CA ASP A 45 2.38 13.08 -5.77
C ASP A 45 3.46 12.28 -5.03
N PHE A 46 4.71 12.51 -5.43
CA PHE A 46 5.91 11.94 -4.81
C PHE A 46 6.42 12.78 -3.62
N GLY A 47 5.56 13.59 -2.98
CA GLY A 47 5.96 14.49 -1.89
C GLY A 47 6.56 13.79 -0.67
N TYR A 48 6.22 12.51 -0.46
CA TYR A 48 6.75 11.66 0.61
C TYR A 48 7.69 10.56 0.14
N ALA A 49 8.04 10.56 -1.15
CA ALA A 49 8.82 9.48 -1.73
C ALA A 49 10.24 9.41 -1.15
N LEU A 50 10.74 8.18 -1.00
CA LEU A 50 12.08 7.87 -0.51
C LEU A 50 12.90 7.24 -1.62
N ILE A 51 14.14 7.70 -1.80
CA ILE A 51 15.10 7.08 -2.72
C ILE A 51 15.95 6.11 -1.90
N VAL A 52 15.85 4.83 -2.22
CA VAL A 52 16.66 3.76 -1.63
C VAL A 52 18.02 3.75 -2.32
N ASN A 53 19.07 4.08 -1.57
CA ASN A 53 20.42 4.10 -2.11
C ASN A 53 20.97 2.66 -2.14
N GLU A 54 21.26 2.09 -3.32
CA GLU A 54 21.75 0.70 -3.46
C GLU A 54 23.02 0.40 -2.63
N ARG A 55 23.76 1.44 -2.23
CA ARG A 55 24.97 1.32 -1.39
C ARG A 55 24.75 1.57 0.11
N ARG A 56 23.56 1.97 0.55
CA ARG A 56 23.27 2.25 1.96
C ARG A 56 21.77 2.10 2.23
N VAL A 57 21.38 0.90 2.68
CA VAL A 57 20.45 0.80 3.82
C VAL A 57 21.28 1.04 5.08
N SER A 58 21.97 2.18 5.17
CA SER A 58 22.52 2.62 6.44
C SER A 58 21.42 3.40 7.12
N SER A 59 21.01 2.91 8.27
CA SER A 59 20.47 3.57 9.46
C SER A 59 20.94 5.02 9.72
N GLN A 60 20.85 5.92 8.74
CA GLN A 60 21.19 7.33 8.83
C GLN A 60 20.04 8.25 8.40
N ASN A 61 18.90 7.69 7.97
CA ASN A 61 17.65 8.45 7.87
C ASN A 61 16.83 8.21 9.15
N GLU A 62 17.43 8.38 10.33
CA GLU A 62 16.60 8.70 11.49
C GLU A 62 15.98 10.08 11.20
N PRO A 63 14.64 10.18 11.12
CA PRO A 63 14.02 11.49 11.04
C PRO A 63 14.46 12.30 12.28
N PRO A 64 14.89 13.57 12.14
CA PRO A 64 15.33 14.37 13.28
C PRO A 64 14.35 14.27 14.47
N PRO A 65 14.82 14.27 15.73
CA PRO A 65 13.93 14.15 16.89
C PRO A 65 12.91 15.30 16.89
N GLY A 66 11.63 14.96 16.77
CA GLY A 66 10.53 15.93 16.58
C GLY A 66 9.98 16.01 15.14
N SER A 67 10.62 15.36 14.18
CA SER A 67 10.18 15.29 12.78
C SER A 67 9.46 14.00 12.41
N ALA A 68 9.52 12.94 13.21
CA ALA A 68 8.70 11.75 12.98
C ALA A 68 7.19 12.12 12.97
N ALA A 69 6.78 13.08 13.80
CA ALA A 69 5.44 13.65 13.80
C ALA A 69 5.19 14.73 12.72
N ALA A 70 6.24 15.42 12.23
CA ALA A 70 6.13 16.46 11.19
C ALA A 70 6.26 15.92 9.75
N ILE A 71 6.88 14.74 9.60
CA ILE A 71 6.93 13.88 8.41
C ILE A 71 5.75 12.88 8.45
N ARG A 72 4.76 13.06 9.35
CA ARG A 72 3.44 12.41 9.22
C ARG A 72 2.68 13.00 8.03
N GLY A 73 3.24 12.74 6.87
CA GLY A 73 2.58 12.73 5.60
C GLY A 73 2.14 11.34 5.26
N GLY A 74 0.91 11.22 4.81
CA GLY A 74 0.27 9.93 4.63
C GLY A 74 -1.11 9.94 5.24
N THR A 75 -2.04 9.27 4.57
CA THR A 75 -3.37 9.07 5.14
C THR A 75 -3.33 7.80 5.99
N ILE A 76 -3.49 7.92 7.32
CA ILE A 76 -3.48 6.79 8.29
C ILE A 76 -4.36 5.62 7.84
N LEU A 77 -5.43 5.91 7.09
CA LEU A 77 -6.32 4.95 6.50
C LEU A 77 -5.62 3.95 5.58
N PHE A 78 -4.66 4.42 4.78
CA PHE A 78 -4.03 3.64 3.73
C PHE A 78 -2.59 3.28 4.08
N SER A 79 -1.97 3.89 5.10
CA SER A 79 -0.59 3.57 5.47
C SER A 79 -0.45 2.16 6.08
N SER A 80 0.74 1.57 5.99
CA SER A 80 1.07 0.35 6.75
C SER A 80 1.07 0.59 8.26
N ILE A 81 1.06 -0.50 9.05
CA ILE A 81 1.25 -0.41 10.51
C ILE A 81 2.65 0.15 10.85
N ASN A 82 3.68 -0.14 10.05
CA ASN A 82 5.03 0.36 10.32
C ASN A 82 5.09 1.89 10.36
N TRP A 83 4.31 2.56 9.50
CA TRP A 83 4.16 4.02 9.49
C TRP A 83 3.61 4.55 10.83
N GLN A 84 2.67 3.84 11.46
CA GLN A 84 2.07 4.25 12.73
C GLN A 84 3.06 4.15 13.91
N HIS A 85 4.04 3.26 13.81
CA HIS A 85 5.02 2.96 14.87
C HIS A 85 6.39 3.62 14.65
N ASP A 86 6.48 4.59 13.74
CA ASP A 86 7.73 5.26 13.35
C ASP A 86 8.84 4.26 12.95
N ARG A 87 8.45 3.11 12.38
CA ARG A 87 9.39 2.09 11.90
C ARG A 87 9.91 2.48 10.51
N PRO A 88 11.12 2.00 10.13
CA PRO A 88 11.66 2.28 8.81
C PRO A 88 10.69 1.86 7.69
N ILE A 89 10.35 2.84 6.84
CA ILE A 89 9.52 2.64 5.64
C ILE A 89 10.37 2.01 4.53
N SER A 90 9.79 1.05 3.83
CA SER A 90 10.42 0.21 2.81
C SER A 90 9.44 -0.11 1.69
N TYR A 91 9.88 -0.83 0.67
CA TYR A 91 9.03 -1.29 -0.45
C TYR A 91 7.77 -2.03 0.01
N ARG A 92 7.88 -2.77 1.12
CA ARG A 92 6.78 -3.54 1.68
C ARG A 92 5.61 -2.68 2.16
N ASP A 93 5.90 -1.44 2.55
CA ASP A 93 4.91 -0.50 3.07
C ASP A 93 4.06 0.09 1.94
N ASP A 94 4.63 0.27 0.73
CA ASP A 94 3.85 0.60 -0.47
C ASP A 94 2.89 -0.53 -0.85
N LEU A 95 3.33 -1.80 -0.73
CA LEU A 95 2.48 -2.96 -1.02
C LEU A 95 1.32 -3.11 -0.02
N GLU A 96 1.59 -3.00 1.28
CA GLU A 96 0.53 -3.01 2.29
C GLU A 96 -0.45 -1.85 2.09
N SER A 97 0.07 -0.67 1.73
CA SER A 97 -0.78 0.50 1.45
C SER A 97 -1.62 0.32 0.18
N LEU A 98 -1.09 -0.36 -0.83
CA LEU A 98 -1.85 -0.74 -2.02
C LEU A 98 -2.99 -1.70 -1.67
N VAL A 99 -2.78 -2.68 -0.79
CA VAL A 99 -3.86 -3.58 -0.34
C VAL A 99 -5.03 -2.78 0.22
N TYR A 100 -4.76 -1.83 1.12
CA TYR A 100 -5.79 -0.99 1.73
C TYR A 100 -6.48 -0.09 0.70
N THR A 101 -5.71 0.47 -0.23
CA THR A 101 -6.24 1.25 -1.34
C THR A 101 -7.18 0.43 -2.22
N LEU A 102 -6.81 -0.80 -2.55
CA LEU A 102 -7.61 -1.72 -3.36
C LEU A 102 -8.87 -2.20 -2.63
N LEU A 103 -8.80 -2.45 -1.32
CA LEU A 103 -9.98 -2.74 -0.50
C LEU A 103 -10.98 -1.59 -0.58
N TYR A 104 -10.51 -0.35 -0.40
CA TYR A 104 -11.36 0.83 -0.50
C TYR A 104 -11.97 1.00 -1.90
N LEU A 105 -11.16 0.89 -2.95
CA LEU A 105 -11.65 1.00 -4.34
C LEU A 105 -12.67 -0.09 -4.69
N ARG A 106 -12.57 -1.28 -4.08
CA ARG A 106 -13.49 -2.39 -4.32
C ARG A 106 -14.80 -2.27 -3.54
N PHE A 107 -14.74 -1.86 -2.28
CA PHE A 107 -15.89 -1.91 -1.38
C PHE A 107 -16.46 -0.54 -1.01
N GLY A 108 -15.79 0.55 -1.41
CA GLY A 108 -16.16 1.93 -1.06
C GLY A 108 -15.88 2.31 0.40
N GLN A 109 -15.38 1.37 1.22
CA GLN A 109 -15.09 1.56 2.64
C GLN A 109 -13.97 0.62 3.11
N LEU A 110 -13.36 0.97 4.24
CA LEU A 110 -12.35 0.15 4.93
C LEU A 110 -12.94 -0.47 6.19
N PRO A 111 -12.38 -1.59 6.71
CA PRO A 111 -12.81 -2.20 7.96
C PRO A 111 -12.75 -1.26 9.17
N TRP A 112 -11.85 -0.28 9.16
CA TRP A 112 -11.72 0.80 10.16
C TRP A 112 -12.52 2.07 9.82
N TRP A 113 -13.50 1.95 8.92
CA TRP A 113 -14.58 2.94 8.77
C TRP A 113 -15.75 2.52 9.66
N ASN A 114 -16.23 3.39 10.56
CA ASN A 114 -17.35 3.05 11.42
C ASN A 114 -18.68 3.15 10.63
N PRO A 115 -19.34 2.01 10.31
CA PRO A 115 -20.53 2.02 9.46
C PRO A 115 -21.74 2.65 10.15
N ARG A 116 -21.76 2.67 11.48
CA ARG A 116 -22.90 3.18 12.26
C ARG A 116 -22.88 4.69 12.39
N SER A 117 -21.69 5.27 12.45
CA SER A 117 -21.52 6.72 12.61
C SER A 117 -21.26 7.43 11.29
N GLY A 118 -20.90 6.70 10.23
CA GLY A 118 -20.43 7.29 8.97
C GLY A 118 -19.04 7.93 9.07
N HIS A 119 -18.45 7.98 10.26
CA HIS A 119 -17.14 8.56 10.52
C HIS A 119 -16.02 7.53 10.44
N ILE A 120 -14.82 8.00 10.07
CA ILE A 120 -13.59 7.23 10.12
C ILE A 120 -13.19 7.01 11.58
N VAL A 121 -12.77 5.78 11.93
CA VAL A 121 -12.10 5.52 13.21
C VAL A 121 -10.68 6.08 13.08
N LEU A 122 -10.36 7.08 13.90
CA LEU A 122 -9.03 7.71 13.94
C LEU A 122 -8.19 7.28 15.15
N ASP A 123 -8.76 6.43 16.01
CA ASP A 123 -8.02 5.82 17.11
C ASP A 123 -6.98 4.85 16.53
N GLU A 124 -5.70 5.16 16.75
CA GLU A 124 -4.57 4.46 16.12
C GLU A 124 -4.52 2.98 16.52
N ASP A 125 -4.80 2.67 17.79
CA ASP A 125 -4.80 1.30 18.33
C ASP A 125 -5.95 0.48 17.74
N VAL A 126 -7.14 1.10 17.59
CA VAL A 126 -8.28 0.45 16.95
C VAL A 126 -8.03 0.21 15.46
N VAL A 127 -7.49 1.20 14.75
CA VAL A 127 -7.13 1.06 13.33
C VAL A 127 -6.10 -0.04 13.14
N GLU A 128 -5.06 -0.07 13.96
CA GLU A 128 -4.04 -1.12 13.92
C GLU A 128 -4.66 -2.51 14.10
N LYS A 129 -5.48 -2.69 15.15
CA LYS A 129 -6.15 -3.97 15.40
C LYS A 129 -6.98 -4.41 14.19
N LEU A 130 -7.74 -3.49 13.59
CA LEU A 130 -8.56 -3.79 12.42
C LEU A 130 -7.72 -4.10 11.18
N LYS A 131 -6.57 -3.43 11.00
CA LYS A 131 -5.57 -3.75 9.97
C LYS A 131 -4.93 -5.12 10.16
N GLN A 132 -4.95 -5.68 11.36
CA GLN A 132 -4.47 -7.05 11.63
C GLN A 132 -5.56 -8.12 11.41
N THR A 133 -6.83 -7.82 11.67
CA THR A 133 -7.91 -8.81 11.68
C THR A 133 -8.82 -8.78 10.45
N TRP A 134 -8.67 -7.81 9.54
CA TRP A 134 -9.55 -7.73 8.36
C TRP A 134 -9.47 -8.96 7.44
N VAL A 135 -8.33 -9.65 7.45
CA VAL A 135 -8.10 -10.88 6.67
C VAL A 135 -9.01 -12.03 7.09
N ASP A 136 -9.51 -12.01 8.32
CA ASP A 136 -10.43 -13.01 8.87
C ASP A 136 -11.90 -12.74 8.49
N LEU A 137 -12.17 -11.64 7.78
CA LEU A 137 -13.53 -11.28 7.40
C LEU A 137 -14.03 -12.20 6.29
N PRO A 138 -15.29 -12.69 6.35
CA PRO A 138 -15.82 -13.64 5.37
C PRO A 138 -15.82 -13.15 3.91
N TRP A 139 -15.71 -11.84 3.69
CA TRP A 139 -15.71 -11.21 2.38
C TRP A 139 -14.30 -10.86 1.87
N ALA A 140 -13.26 -11.06 2.68
CA ALA A 140 -11.89 -10.66 2.35
C ALA A 140 -11.42 -11.34 1.05
N PRO A 141 -11.01 -10.57 0.02
CA PRO A 141 -10.55 -11.17 -1.23
C PRO A 141 -9.22 -11.91 -1.03
N THR A 142 -9.17 -13.19 -1.38
CA THR A 142 -7.99 -14.06 -1.17
C THR A 142 -6.71 -13.44 -1.72
N GLU A 143 -6.75 -12.83 -2.90
CA GLU A 143 -5.56 -12.23 -3.53
C GLU A 143 -5.03 -11.02 -2.73
N LEU A 144 -5.93 -10.27 -2.09
CA LEU A 144 -5.52 -9.15 -1.23
C LEU A 144 -5.00 -9.64 0.12
N VAL A 145 -5.55 -10.74 0.64
CA VAL A 145 -5.03 -11.40 1.85
C VAL A 145 -3.63 -11.96 1.59
N ASP A 146 -3.44 -12.67 0.49
CA ASP A 146 -2.15 -13.21 0.05
C ASP A 146 -1.10 -12.09 -0.14
N LEU A 147 -1.46 -10.99 -0.84
CA LEU A 147 -0.57 -9.84 -1.03
C LEU A 147 -0.22 -9.16 0.30
N TRP A 148 -1.18 -9.09 1.22
CA TRP A 148 -0.96 -8.52 2.54
C TRP A 148 0.00 -9.35 3.39
N HIS A 149 -0.14 -10.68 3.38
CA HIS A 149 0.81 -11.58 4.04
C HIS A 149 2.20 -11.44 3.42
N TYR A 150 2.28 -11.49 2.08
CA TYR A 150 3.52 -11.31 1.35
C TYR A 150 4.23 -10.01 1.73
N ALA A 151 3.51 -8.87 1.73
CA ALA A 151 4.07 -7.57 2.12
C ALA A 151 4.62 -7.59 3.55
N ARG A 152 3.95 -8.26 4.49
CA ARG A 152 4.39 -8.29 5.90
C ARG A 152 5.56 -9.21 6.18
N GLU A 153 5.77 -10.21 5.33
CA GLU A 153 6.88 -11.14 5.42
C GLU A 153 8.17 -10.59 4.81
N LEU A 154 8.08 -9.60 3.91
CA LEU A 154 9.24 -8.93 3.33
C LEU A 154 10.14 -8.29 4.39
N ARG A 155 11.44 -8.49 4.24
CA ARG A 155 12.44 -7.75 5.00
C ARG A 155 12.47 -6.28 4.58
N VAL A 156 12.96 -5.42 5.47
CA VAL A 156 13.07 -3.96 5.23
C VAL A 156 13.97 -3.64 4.02
N ASP A 157 14.96 -4.47 3.76
CA ASP A 157 15.94 -4.31 2.68
C ASP A 157 15.63 -5.13 1.42
N GLU A 158 14.50 -5.84 1.39
CA GLU A 158 14.15 -6.77 0.32
C GLU A 158 13.27 -6.10 -0.74
N LYS A 159 13.62 -6.30 -2.01
CA LYS A 159 12.78 -5.88 -3.14
C LYS A 159 11.66 -6.90 -3.35
N PRO A 160 10.41 -6.48 -3.60
CA PRO A 160 9.34 -7.40 -3.93
C PRO A 160 9.61 -8.18 -5.22
N ASP A 161 9.25 -9.46 -5.20
CA ASP A 161 9.16 -10.34 -6.37
C ASP A 161 7.82 -10.09 -7.08
N TYR A 162 7.81 -9.10 -7.97
CA TYR A 162 6.64 -8.74 -8.75
C TYR A 162 6.19 -9.84 -9.72
N ASP A 163 7.10 -10.69 -10.19
CA ASP A 163 6.76 -11.81 -11.06
C ASP A 163 5.95 -12.86 -10.28
N TYR A 164 6.36 -13.16 -9.04
CA TYR A 164 5.58 -14.00 -8.13
C TYR A 164 4.21 -13.38 -7.81
N ILE A 165 4.16 -12.08 -7.46
CA ILE A 165 2.90 -11.40 -7.13
C ILE A 165 1.93 -11.47 -8.33
N LEU A 166 2.39 -11.07 -9.52
CA LEU A 166 1.54 -11.02 -10.72
C LEU A 166 1.21 -12.41 -11.28
N GLY A 167 2.12 -13.37 -11.15
CA GLY A 167 2.00 -14.72 -11.72
C GLY A 167 1.35 -15.74 -10.78
N THR A 168 1.35 -15.52 -9.47
CA THR A 168 0.81 -16.47 -8.49
C THR A 168 -0.35 -15.89 -7.68
N ILE A 169 -0.19 -14.67 -7.14
CA ILE A 169 -1.23 -14.06 -6.32
C ILE A 169 -2.39 -13.60 -7.21
N PHE A 170 -2.11 -12.81 -8.25
CA PHE A 170 -3.10 -12.22 -9.18
C PHE A 170 -3.24 -12.99 -10.50
N ARG A 171 -3.24 -14.31 -10.41
CA ARG A 171 -3.27 -15.21 -11.58
C ARG A 171 -4.65 -15.20 -12.25
N ASP A 172 -4.70 -15.04 -13.57
CA ASP A 172 -5.94 -14.81 -14.33
C ASP A 172 -7.01 -15.92 -14.15
N ASP A 173 -6.57 -17.16 -13.91
CA ASP A 173 -7.45 -18.32 -13.76
C ASP A 173 -8.20 -18.38 -12.41
N LYS A 174 -7.85 -17.56 -11.41
CA LYS A 174 -8.56 -17.50 -10.11
C LYS A 174 -9.94 -16.83 -10.20
N HIS A 175 -10.27 -16.25 -11.35
CA HIS A 175 -11.51 -15.50 -11.57
C HIS A 175 -12.41 -16.08 -12.67
N ALA A 176 -12.13 -17.31 -13.12
CA ALA A 176 -12.95 -18.08 -14.07
C ALA A 176 -14.04 -18.91 -13.39
#